data_AF-A0A1K2FVN3-F1
#
_entry.id   AF-A0A1K2FVN3-F1
#
_cell.length_a   1.000
_cell.length_b   1.000
_cell.length_c   1.000
_cell.angle_alpha   90.00
_cell.angle_beta   90.00
_cell.angle_gamma   90.00
#
_symmetry.space_group_name_H-M   'P 1'
#
loop_
_entity.id
_entity.type
_entity.pdbx_description
1 polymer ?
#
loop_
_entity_poly.entity_id
_entity_poly.type
_entity_poly.pdbx_seq_one_letter_code
_entity_poly.pdbx_strand_id
1 'polypeptide(L)'
;MEDLESPAPRAGAAEAETEAGEADRPAAPVRRRGRTAGLIAGAAALGIVAGVCTGYVVQAGRPPTRLPSLSQPVLRQGKGDVPLLTAAEDRQVKTDGDLRELLLPKPRGARDDGTGDDGWMDLVEYATNSEHPGAAFRYDLQSQFRRAAVTGWETGATYAVEIRLVQYHQDQEAGAREHVKDQEAWVGSKQDTDSWPVPGAGDGMAYVHDRPRTRPGYLPMYEAEAYASRGDIVMEMWITDSKPVSKEKIMDLAKRQVGRL
;
A
#
# COMPACT_ATOMS: atom_id res chain seq x y z
N MET A 1 66.21 -33.96 5.71
CA MET A 1 66.11 -33.83 7.17
C MET A 1 64.73 -33.25 7.45
N GLU A 2 63.72 -34.08 7.21
CA GLU A 2 63.14 -35.06 8.16
C GLU A 2 62.08 -34.35 9.00
N ASP A 3 60.78 -34.54 8.71
CA ASP A 3 59.93 -35.70 9.09
C ASP A 3 59.81 -35.78 10.62
N LEU A 4 58.67 -35.37 11.19
CA LEU A 4 57.40 -36.09 11.37
C LEU A 4 57.35 -36.81 12.75
N GLU A 5 56.11 -37.00 13.20
CA GLU A 5 55.66 -37.96 14.24
C GLU A 5 55.52 -37.41 15.68
N SER A 6 54.31 -37.14 16.20
CA SER A 6 53.18 -38.02 16.60
C SER A 6 53.26 -38.45 18.09
N PRO A 7 52.12 -38.57 18.81
CA PRO A 7 52.07 -38.64 20.27
C PRO A 7 52.01 -40.08 20.82
N ALA A 8 52.37 -40.23 22.11
CA ALA A 8 52.35 -41.49 22.83
C ALA A 8 51.08 -41.67 23.73
N PRO A 9 50.61 -42.92 23.94
CA PRO A 9 49.40 -43.27 24.69
C PRO A 9 49.70 -43.80 26.11
N ARG A 10 48.67 -44.10 26.90
CA ARG A 10 48.73 -45.13 27.97
C ARG A 10 47.45 -45.94 28.10
N ALA A 11 47.67 -47.25 28.23
CA ALA A 11 46.73 -48.33 28.44
C ALA A 11 46.68 -48.76 29.92
N GLY A 12 45.64 -49.54 30.26
CA GLY A 12 45.57 -50.42 31.43
C GLY A 12 44.66 -51.61 31.10
N ALA A 13 45.14 -52.83 31.35
CA ALA A 13 44.64 -54.11 30.84
C ALA A 13 43.95 -54.98 31.91
N ALA A 14 43.16 -55.98 31.47
CA ALA A 14 43.06 -57.32 32.06
C ALA A 14 42.32 -58.32 31.12
N GLU A 15 42.95 -59.47 30.86
CA GLU A 15 42.50 -60.68 30.13
C GLU A 15 41.55 -61.54 31.03
N ALA A 16 40.75 -62.52 30.57
CA ALA A 16 41.12 -63.76 29.87
C ALA A 16 39.88 -64.60 29.39
N GLU A 17 40.06 -65.32 28.26
CA GLU A 17 39.69 -66.73 27.92
C GLU A 17 38.20 -67.19 27.87
N THR A 18 37.68 -68.15 27.06
CA THR A 18 38.02 -68.93 25.83
C THR A 18 36.72 -69.67 25.38
N GLU A 19 36.63 -70.07 24.11
CA GLU A 19 35.51 -70.73 23.38
C GLU A 19 34.90 -72.04 23.95
N ALA A 20 33.61 -72.29 23.64
CA ALA A 20 33.07 -73.40 22.81
C ALA A 20 31.69 -73.94 23.25
N GLY A 21 30.77 -74.21 22.30
CA GLY A 21 29.73 -75.26 22.44
C GLY A 21 28.23 -74.90 22.24
N GLU A 22 27.81 -74.85 20.98
CA GLU A 22 26.52 -75.22 20.33
C GLU A 22 25.32 -75.81 21.12
N ALA A 23 24.10 -75.25 20.91
CA ALA A 23 22.89 -75.97 20.40
C ALA A 23 21.58 -75.13 20.42
N ASP A 24 21.03 -74.91 19.22
CA ASP A 24 19.62 -74.98 18.78
C ASP A 24 18.45 -74.28 19.53
N ARG A 25 17.88 -73.24 18.89
CA ARG A 25 16.41 -73.01 18.81
C ARG A 25 16.03 -72.41 17.44
N PRO A 26 14.91 -72.82 16.82
CA PRO A 26 14.62 -72.52 15.42
C PRO A 26 14.18 -71.06 15.20
N ALA A 27 14.62 -70.47 14.10
CA ALA A 27 14.18 -69.16 13.63
C ALA A 27 12.69 -69.21 13.23
N ALA A 28 11.88 -68.37 13.88
CA ALA A 28 10.50 -68.15 13.45
C ALA A 28 10.48 -67.54 12.03
N PRO A 29 9.64 -68.02 11.10
CA PRO A 29 9.64 -67.49 9.73
C PRO A 29 9.15 -66.04 9.73
N VAL A 30 9.99 -65.14 9.23
CA VAL A 30 9.64 -63.74 8.95
C VAL A 30 8.54 -63.71 7.90
N ARG A 31 7.31 -63.41 8.32
CA ARG A 31 6.16 -63.29 7.40
C ARG A 31 6.41 -62.14 6.43
N ARG A 32 6.49 -62.46 5.13
CA ARG A 32 6.59 -61.49 4.02
C ARG A 32 5.32 -60.63 3.91
N ARG A 33 5.17 -59.62 4.78
CA ARG A 33 4.17 -58.55 4.64
C ARG A 33 4.73 -57.48 3.69
N GLY A 34 4.49 -57.63 2.39
CA GLY A 34 4.92 -56.62 1.41
C GLY A 34 4.10 -56.64 0.12
N ARG A 35 3.77 -57.84 -0.38
CA ARG A 35 3.01 -57.98 -1.63
C ARG A 35 1.56 -57.51 -1.51
N THR A 36 0.90 -57.78 -0.39
CA THR A 36 -0.48 -57.33 -0.15
C THR A 36 -0.58 -55.82 0.06
N ALA A 37 0.40 -55.20 0.73
CA ALA A 37 0.42 -53.75 0.92
C ALA A 37 0.57 -52.99 -0.42
N GLY A 38 1.44 -53.46 -1.31
CA GLY A 38 1.60 -52.89 -2.65
C GLY A 38 0.35 -53.03 -3.53
N LEU A 39 -0.34 -54.18 -3.45
CA LEU A 39 -1.61 -54.38 -4.15
C LEU A 39 -2.72 -53.47 -3.61
N ILE A 40 -2.81 -53.29 -2.30
CA ILE A 40 -3.78 -52.38 -1.67
C ILE A 40 -3.49 -50.93 -2.04
N ALA A 41 -2.23 -50.51 -2.00
CA ALA A 41 -1.83 -49.16 -2.40
C ALA A 41 -2.11 -48.89 -3.89
N GLY A 42 -1.81 -49.84 -4.77
CA GLY A 42 -2.13 -49.75 -6.20
C GLY A 42 -3.63 -49.68 -6.46
N ALA A 43 -4.42 -50.50 -5.77
CA ALA A 43 -5.89 -50.44 -5.85
C ALA A 43 -6.45 -49.11 -5.34
N ALA A 44 -5.89 -48.55 -4.26
CA ALA A 44 -6.28 -47.24 -3.75
C ALA A 44 -5.96 -46.11 -4.74
N ALA A 45 -4.76 -46.12 -5.34
CA ALA A 45 -4.37 -45.14 -6.34
C ALA A 45 -5.27 -45.21 -7.59
N LEU A 46 -5.55 -46.42 -8.08
CA LEU A 46 -6.47 -46.63 -9.21
C LEU A 46 -7.90 -46.20 -8.88
N GLY A 47 -8.37 -46.45 -7.66
CA GLY A 47 -9.67 -45.98 -7.18
C GLY A 47 -9.78 -44.45 -7.16
N ILE A 48 -8.73 -43.76 -6.71
CA ILE A 48 -8.68 -42.28 -6.72
C ILE A 48 -8.70 -41.75 -8.15
N VAL A 49 -7.86 -42.29 -9.05
CA VAL A 49 -7.80 -41.86 -10.45
C VAL A 49 -9.14 -42.09 -11.16
N ALA A 50 -9.72 -43.28 -11.00
CA ALA A 50 -11.03 -43.59 -11.56
C ALA A 50 -12.13 -42.67 -11.00
N GLY A 51 -12.09 -42.38 -9.69
CA GLY A 51 -13.01 -41.46 -9.04
C GLY A 51 -12.91 -40.03 -9.56
N VAL A 52 -11.69 -39.51 -9.74
CA VAL A 52 -11.45 -38.15 -10.27
C VAL A 52 -11.88 -38.04 -11.73
N CYS A 53 -11.51 -39.00 -12.58
CA CYS A 53 -11.91 -39.00 -13.98
C CYS A 53 -13.43 -39.09 -14.13
N THR A 54 -14.08 -39.96 -13.36
CA THR A 54 -15.55 -40.08 -13.37
C THR A 54 -16.21 -38.81 -12.85
N GLY A 55 -15.70 -38.24 -11.74
CA GLY A 55 -16.19 -36.99 -11.18
C GLY A 55 -16.03 -35.79 -12.14
N TYR A 56 -14.95 -35.77 -12.92
CA TYR A 56 -14.72 -34.76 -13.95
C TYR A 56 -15.73 -34.89 -15.10
N VAL A 57 -15.95 -36.11 -15.63
CA VAL A 57 -16.92 -36.34 -16.71
C VAL A 57 -18.34 -35.96 -16.28
N VAL A 58 -18.73 -36.29 -15.04
CA VAL A 58 -20.02 -35.89 -14.48
C VAL A 58 -20.15 -34.36 -14.38
N GLN A 59 -19.10 -33.66 -13.94
CA GLN A 59 -19.12 -32.21 -13.83
C GLN A 59 -19.09 -31.52 -15.20
N ALA A 60 -18.30 -32.02 -16.14
CA ALA A 60 -18.24 -31.52 -17.51
C ALA A 60 -19.54 -31.77 -18.30
N GLY A 61 -20.25 -32.85 -17.98
CA GLY A 61 -21.55 -33.17 -18.57
C GLY A 61 -22.74 -32.44 -17.93
N ARG A 62 -22.53 -31.66 -16.86
CA ARG A 62 -23.61 -30.84 -16.30
C ARG A 62 -23.94 -29.72 -17.30
N PRO A 63 -25.22 -29.51 -17.63
CA PRO A 63 -25.60 -28.38 -18.45
C PRO A 63 -25.17 -27.09 -17.77
N PRO A 64 -24.70 -26.08 -18.52
CA PRO A 64 -24.32 -24.80 -17.94
C PRO A 64 -25.48 -24.24 -17.12
N THR A 65 -25.24 -23.93 -15.85
CA THR A 65 -26.20 -23.16 -15.06
C THR A 65 -26.40 -21.84 -15.79
N ARG A 66 -27.63 -21.57 -16.24
CA ARG A 66 -27.91 -20.28 -16.89
C ARG A 66 -27.56 -19.18 -15.91
N LEU A 67 -26.71 -18.26 -16.36
CA LEU A 67 -26.47 -17.03 -15.62
C LEU A 67 -27.83 -16.31 -15.45
N PRO A 68 -28.06 -15.65 -14.31
CA PRO A 68 -29.18 -14.73 -14.20
C PRO A 68 -29.12 -13.72 -15.35
N SER A 69 -30.29 -13.34 -15.86
CA SER A 69 -30.36 -12.41 -16.98
C SER A 69 -29.61 -11.13 -16.65
N LEU A 70 -28.67 -10.72 -17.51
CA LEU A 70 -28.01 -9.41 -17.44
C LEU A 70 -28.95 -8.26 -17.80
N SER A 71 -30.20 -8.56 -18.18
CA SER A 71 -31.25 -7.56 -18.30
C SER A 71 -31.54 -6.97 -16.92
N GLN A 72 -30.77 -5.95 -16.54
CA GLN A 72 -31.18 -5.05 -15.47
C GLN A 72 -32.62 -4.59 -15.76
N PRO A 73 -33.50 -4.47 -14.75
CA PRO A 73 -34.79 -3.83 -14.94
C PRO A 73 -34.54 -2.52 -15.66
N VAL A 74 -35.22 -2.31 -16.80
CA VAL A 74 -35.10 -1.07 -17.57
C VAL A 74 -35.34 0.08 -16.60
N LEU A 75 -34.26 0.78 -16.24
CA LEU A 75 -34.35 1.99 -15.44
C LEU A 75 -35.21 2.93 -16.27
N ARG A 76 -36.41 3.24 -15.79
CA ARG A 76 -37.25 4.24 -16.43
C ARG A 76 -36.45 5.55 -16.32
N GLN A 77 -35.84 5.97 -17.43
CA GLN A 77 -35.36 7.33 -17.54
C GLN A 77 -36.53 8.25 -17.19
N GLY A 78 -36.31 9.14 -16.23
CA GLY A 78 -37.29 10.16 -15.90
C GLY A 78 -37.65 10.91 -17.19
N LYS A 79 -38.93 10.99 -17.50
CA LYS A 79 -39.39 11.84 -18.60
C LYS A 79 -39.42 13.27 -18.08
N GLY A 80 -38.60 14.14 -18.66
CA GLY A 80 -38.53 15.56 -18.35
C GLY A 80 -37.12 16.10 -18.52
N ASP A 81 -37.00 17.38 -18.86
CA ASP A 81 -35.75 18.10 -18.77
C ASP A 81 -35.37 18.17 -17.29
N VAL A 82 -34.41 17.34 -16.87
CA VAL A 82 -33.75 17.56 -15.58
C VAL A 82 -32.93 18.83 -15.76
N PRO A 83 -33.11 19.87 -14.94
CA PRO A 83 -32.30 21.07 -15.05
C PRO A 83 -30.83 20.65 -14.95
N LEU A 84 -30.06 20.99 -15.99
CA LEU A 84 -28.61 20.82 -15.96
C LEU A 84 -28.09 21.55 -14.73
N LEU A 85 -27.11 20.96 -14.05
CA LEU A 85 -26.40 21.64 -12.98
C LEU A 85 -25.90 22.96 -13.54
N THR A 86 -26.19 24.07 -12.85
CA THR A 86 -25.54 25.33 -13.16
C THR A 86 -24.04 25.19 -12.95
N ALA A 87 -23.21 26.05 -13.56
CA ALA A 87 -21.76 26.02 -13.34
C ALA A 87 -21.36 26.18 -11.85
N ALA A 88 -22.24 26.73 -11.01
CA ALA A 88 -22.04 26.83 -9.57
C ALA A 88 -22.34 25.51 -8.82
N GLU A 89 -23.19 24.67 -9.38
CA GLU A 89 -23.57 23.36 -8.84
C GLU A 89 -22.69 22.24 -9.43
N ASP A 90 -22.22 22.41 -10.67
CA ASP A 90 -21.27 21.52 -11.31
C ASP A 90 -19.84 21.79 -10.83
N ARG A 91 -19.39 20.96 -9.90
CA ARG A 91 -18.04 21.06 -9.37
C ARG A 91 -16.97 20.69 -10.40
N GLN A 92 -17.31 19.94 -11.44
CA GLN A 92 -16.35 19.58 -12.49
C GLN A 92 -15.95 20.82 -13.29
N VAL A 93 -16.88 21.75 -13.54
CA VAL A 93 -16.58 23.05 -14.17
C VAL A 93 -15.57 23.84 -13.34
N LYS A 94 -15.66 23.76 -12.01
CA LYS A 94 -14.73 24.43 -11.09
C LYS A 94 -13.34 23.79 -11.12
N THR A 95 -13.25 22.45 -11.13
CA THR A 95 -11.98 21.73 -11.13
C THR A 95 -11.29 21.67 -12.50
N ASP A 96 -12.03 21.88 -13.59
CA ASP A 96 -11.49 22.05 -14.94
C ASP A 96 -10.88 23.45 -15.19
N GLY A 97 -11.23 24.44 -14.35
CA GLY A 97 -10.66 25.79 -14.38
C GLY A 97 -9.18 25.88 -13.96
N ASP A 98 -8.76 27.05 -13.47
CA ASP A 98 -7.42 27.24 -12.92
C ASP A 98 -7.34 26.68 -11.49
N LEU A 99 -6.59 25.59 -11.29
CA LEU A 99 -6.45 24.93 -9.99
C LEU A 99 -5.87 25.86 -8.92
N ARG A 100 -5.08 26.87 -9.31
CA ARG A 100 -4.48 27.81 -8.36
C ARG A 100 -5.52 28.64 -7.63
N GLU A 101 -6.68 28.87 -8.26
CA GLU A 101 -7.80 29.57 -7.63
C GLU A 101 -8.42 28.76 -6.48
N LEU A 102 -8.19 27.44 -6.44
CA LEU A 102 -8.66 26.54 -5.39
C LEU A 102 -7.70 26.46 -4.20
N LEU A 103 -6.43 26.84 -4.37
CA LEU A 103 -5.44 26.86 -3.29
C LEU A 103 -5.76 27.94 -2.24
N LEU A 104 -5.54 27.61 -0.97
CA LEU A 104 -5.66 28.58 0.10
C LEU A 104 -4.69 29.75 -0.13
N PRO A 105 -5.14 31.01 0.03
CA PRO A 105 -4.25 32.14 -0.12
C PRO A 105 -3.27 32.17 1.06
N LYS A 106 -2.02 32.52 0.76
CA LYS A 106 -1.01 32.84 1.75
C LYS A 106 -1.53 33.85 2.79
N PRO A 107 -1.36 33.61 4.09
CA PRO A 107 -1.80 34.53 5.12
C PRO A 107 -1.01 35.84 5.10
N ARG A 108 -1.63 36.94 5.55
CA ARG A 108 -0.96 38.24 5.63
C ARG A 108 0.27 38.17 6.52
N GLY A 109 1.39 38.68 6.03
CA GLY A 109 2.66 38.74 6.75
C GLY A 109 3.53 37.47 6.62
N ALA A 110 3.04 36.42 5.96
CA ALA A 110 3.88 35.28 5.58
C ALA A 110 4.69 35.58 4.32
N ARG A 111 5.87 34.95 4.22
CA ARG A 111 6.74 35.02 3.05
C ARG A 111 6.41 33.85 2.11
N ASP A 112 6.60 34.06 0.82
CA ASP A 112 6.59 32.92 -0.12
C ASP A 112 7.80 32.05 0.19
N ASP A 113 7.61 30.74 0.16
CA ASP A 113 8.65 29.73 0.37
C ASP A 113 9.43 29.42 -0.92
N GLY A 114 9.01 30.00 -2.05
CA GLY A 114 9.59 29.77 -3.37
C GLY A 114 9.11 28.49 -4.05
N THR A 115 8.06 27.85 -3.52
CA THR A 115 7.48 26.65 -4.12
C THR A 115 6.60 27.01 -5.32
N GLY A 116 6.95 26.50 -6.50
CA GLY A 116 6.26 26.74 -7.78
C GLY A 116 6.25 28.21 -8.16
N ASP A 117 7.27 28.67 -8.90
CA ASP A 117 7.47 30.10 -9.27
C ASP A 117 6.22 30.78 -9.87
N ASP A 118 5.35 30.01 -10.54
CA ASP A 118 4.08 30.47 -11.10
C ASP A 118 2.83 29.77 -10.49
N GLY A 119 3.02 29.00 -9.42
CA GLY A 119 2.01 28.21 -8.71
C GLY A 119 1.61 26.92 -9.41
N TRP A 120 2.25 26.56 -10.52
CA TRP A 120 2.10 25.26 -11.16
C TRP A 120 3.26 24.34 -10.82
N MET A 121 3.01 23.05 -10.97
CA MET A 121 4.00 22.00 -10.84
C MET A 121 3.76 20.99 -11.97
N ASP A 122 4.78 20.78 -12.81
CA ASP A 122 4.72 19.76 -13.85
C ASP A 122 4.96 18.35 -13.26
N LEU A 123 4.77 17.31 -14.08
CA LEU A 123 4.94 15.92 -13.62
C LEU A 123 6.38 15.63 -13.14
N VAL A 124 7.39 16.25 -13.76
CA VAL A 124 8.79 16.02 -13.40
C VAL A 124 9.09 16.68 -12.06
N GLU A 125 8.65 17.92 -11.88
CA GLU A 125 8.78 18.65 -10.62
C GLU A 125 8.02 17.93 -9.50
N TYR A 126 6.78 17.50 -9.75
CA TYR A 126 5.97 16.76 -8.80
C TYR A 126 6.65 15.47 -8.35
N ALA A 127 7.10 14.65 -9.29
CA ALA A 127 7.78 13.40 -8.98
C ALA A 127 9.13 13.60 -8.27
N THR A 128 9.84 14.70 -8.55
CA THR A 128 11.14 14.99 -7.94
C THR A 128 11.04 15.27 -6.43
N ASN A 129 9.86 15.67 -5.96
CA ASN A 129 9.60 15.92 -4.54
C ASN A 129 9.35 14.65 -3.71
N SER A 130 9.36 13.46 -4.33
CA SER A 130 9.22 12.17 -3.62
C SER A 130 10.58 11.58 -3.21
N GLU A 131 10.59 10.71 -2.18
CA GLU A 131 11.80 9.98 -1.76
C GLU A 131 12.40 9.10 -2.88
N HIS A 132 11.56 8.64 -3.80
CA HIS A 132 11.94 7.81 -4.94
C HIS A 132 11.41 8.39 -6.26
N PRO A 133 12.05 9.43 -6.83
CA PRO A 133 11.48 10.18 -7.96
C PRO A 133 11.13 9.34 -9.18
N GLY A 134 11.98 8.37 -9.55
CA GLY A 134 11.69 7.48 -10.69
C GLY A 134 10.54 6.49 -10.46
N ALA A 135 10.23 6.18 -9.20
CA ALA A 135 9.04 5.40 -8.86
C ALA A 135 7.80 6.28 -8.90
N ALA A 136 7.84 7.47 -8.29
CA ALA A 136 6.76 8.44 -8.30
C ALA A 136 6.36 8.83 -9.73
N PHE A 137 7.33 9.20 -10.58
CA PHE A 137 7.06 9.55 -11.98
C PHE A 137 6.30 8.45 -12.73
N ARG A 138 6.66 7.19 -12.53
CA ARG A 138 5.98 6.06 -13.18
C ARG A 138 4.59 5.85 -12.62
N TYR A 139 4.42 5.96 -11.31
CA TYR A 139 3.13 5.86 -10.64
C TYR A 139 2.19 6.95 -11.16
N ASP A 140 2.59 8.21 -11.11
CA ASP A 140 1.75 9.34 -11.54
C ASP A 140 1.40 9.29 -13.03
N LEU A 141 2.34 8.83 -13.88
CA LEU A 141 2.06 8.59 -15.29
C LEU A 141 1.02 7.49 -15.50
N GLN A 142 1.09 6.40 -14.73
CA GLN A 142 0.13 5.29 -14.77
C GLN A 142 -1.24 5.70 -14.24
N SER A 143 -1.28 6.51 -13.18
CA SER A 143 -2.50 7.07 -12.60
C SER A 143 -3.10 8.22 -13.41
N GLN A 144 -2.50 8.53 -14.56
CA GLN A 144 -2.97 9.52 -15.52
C GLN A 144 -2.93 10.95 -14.97
N PHE A 145 -1.81 11.34 -14.37
CA PHE A 145 -1.53 12.71 -13.95
C PHE A 145 -1.86 13.71 -15.07
N ARG A 146 -2.61 14.74 -14.73
CA ARG A 146 -3.03 15.80 -15.66
C ARG A 146 -2.25 17.09 -15.42
N ARG A 147 -2.22 17.56 -14.17
CA ARG A 147 -1.57 18.80 -13.75
C ARG A 147 -1.55 18.90 -12.22
N ALA A 148 -0.60 19.65 -11.67
CA ALA A 148 -0.57 19.97 -10.25
C ALA A 148 -0.40 21.48 -10.04
N ALA A 149 -1.10 22.02 -9.06
CA ALA A 149 -0.92 23.39 -8.58
C ALA A 149 -0.41 23.37 -7.15
N VAL A 150 0.43 24.33 -6.80
CA VAL A 150 1.10 24.39 -5.51
C VAL A 150 1.07 25.80 -4.92
N THR A 151 0.95 25.89 -3.62
CA THR A 151 1.27 27.10 -2.86
C THR A 151 1.99 26.70 -1.59
N GLY A 152 2.93 27.52 -1.16
CA GLY A 152 3.48 27.41 0.17
C GLY A 152 3.85 28.76 0.74
N TRP A 153 4.09 28.77 2.04
CA TRP A 153 4.46 29.99 2.75
C TRP A 153 5.17 29.70 4.06
N GLU A 154 5.98 30.68 4.48
CA GLU A 154 6.70 30.65 5.74
C GLU A 154 6.22 31.76 6.68
N THR A 155 6.10 31.44 7.97
CA THR A 155 5.86 32.40 9.04
C THR A 155 6.98 32.30 10.09
N GLY A 156 7.62 33.42 10.40
CA GLY A 156 8.76 33.41 11.31
C GLY A 156 10.00 32.78 10.68
N ALA A 157 10.67 31.89 11.41
CA ALA A 157 11.95 31.30 11.01
C ALA A 157 11.87 29.81 10.67
N THR A 158 10.85 29.09 11.14
CA THR A 158 10.80 27.62 11.04
C THR A 158 9.43 27.07 10.65
N TYR A 159 8.36 27.87 10.73
CA TYR A 159 7.02 27.40 10.41
C TYR A 159 6.76 27.56 8.92
N ALA A 160 6.63 26.45 8.20
CA ALA A 160 6.31 26.41 6.78
C ALA A 160 5.05 25.57 6.53
N VAL A 161 4.28 25.98 5.53
CA VAL A 161 3.11 25.26 5.03
C VAL A 161 3.26 25.09 3.53
N GLU A 162 2.97 23.89 3.04
CA GLU A 162 2.88 23.60 1.62
C GLU A 162 1.56 22.90 1.33
N ILE A 163 0.90 23.26 0.23
CA ILE A 163 -0.35 22.67 -0.24
C ILE A 163 -0.22 22.39 -1.72
N ARG A 164 -0.47 21.13 -2.11
CA ARG A 164 -0.54 20.70 -3.51
C ARG A 164 -1.95 20.24 -3.83
N LEU A 165 -2.42 20.62 -5.02
CA LEU A 165 -3.62 20.07 -5.64
C LEU A 165 -3.20 19.34 -6.91
N VAL A 166 -3.38 18.03 -6.94
CA VAL A 166 -2.97 17.17 -8.05
C VAL A 166 -4.20 16.62 -8.73
N GLN A 167 -4.33 16.86 -10.03
CA GLN A 167 -5.47 16.39 -10.81
C GLN A 167 -5.07 15.22 -11.71
N TYR A 168 -5.96 14.23 -11.79
CA TYR A 168 -5.82 13.04 -12.63
C TYR A 168 -6.94 12.97 -13.67
N HIS A 169 -6.73 12.30 -14.81
CA HIS A 169 -7.77 12.16 -15.83
C HIS A 169 -8.91 11.19 -15.42
N GLN A 170 -8.60 10.20 -14.57
CA GLN A 170 -9.53 9.17 -14.07
C GLN A 170 -10.33 8.41 -15.14
N ASP A 171 -9.74 8.14 -16.30
CA ASP A 171 -10.42 7.41 -17.39
C ASP A 171 -10.46 5.90 -17.12
N GLN A 172 -9.39 5.36 -16.54
CA GLN A 172 -9.21 3.92 -16.33
C GLN A 172 -9.30 3.51 -14.85
N GLU A 173 -8.96 4.43 -13.94
CA GLU A 173 -8.98 4.21 -12.50
C GLU A 173 -9.36 5.49 -11.74
N ALA A 174 -9.78 5.34 -10.49
CA ALA A 174 -10.03 6.47 -9.60
C ALA A 174 -8.71 6.99 -9.00
N GLY A 175 -7.80 7.48 -9.86
CA GLY A 175 -6.41 7.82 -9.51
C GLY A 175 -6.28 8.73 -8.29
N ALA A 176 -7.15 9.73 -8.15
CA ALA A 176 -7.10 10.62 -6.99
C ALA A 176 -7.45 9.89 -5.67
N ARG A 177 -8.47 9.03 -5.71
CA ARG A 177 -8.87 8.25 -4.53
C ARG A 177 -7.81 7.22 -4.17
N GLU A 178 -7.21 6.57 -5.16
CA GLU A 178 -6.19 5.55 -4.92
C GLU A 178 -4.91 6.17 -4.35
N HIS A 179 -4.48 7.32 -4.88
CA HIS A 179 -3.36 8.07 -4.32
C HIS A 179 -3.56 8.40 -2.84
N VAL A 180 -4.75 8.89 -2.45
CA VAL A 180 -5.04 9.16 -1.04
C VAL A 180 -4.93 7.90 -0.19
N LYS A 181 -5.46 6.75 -0.64
CA LYS A 181 -5.33 5.50 0.12
C LYS A 181 -3.89 5.04 0.25
N ASP A 182 -3.09 5.19 -0.80
CA ASP A 182 -1.67 4.83 -0.79
C ASP A 182 -0.92 5.69 0.23
N GLN A 183 -1.21 7.00 0.29
CA GLN A 183 -0.68 7.89 1.32
C GLN A 183 -1.18 7.51 2.72
N GLU A 184 -2.47 7.20 2.87
CA GLU A 184 -3.03 6.78 4.16
C GLU A 184 -2.35 5.50 4.67
N ALA A 185 -2.09 4.53 3.78
CA ALA A 185 -1.39 3.29 4.11
C ALA A 185 0.08 3.55 4.46
N TRP A 186 0.77 4.39 3.69
CA TRP A 186 2.17 4.75 3.94
C TRP A 186 2.34 5.49 5.27
N VAL A 187 1.61 6.58 5.44
CA VAL A 187 1.71 7.45 6.63
C VAL A 187 1.17 6.75 7.87
N GLY A 188 0.04 6.03 7.74
CA GLY A 188 -0.55 5.27 8.83
C GLY A 188 0.33 4.12 9.33
N SER A 189 1.35 3.70 8.56
CA SER A 189 2.33 2.70 8.99
C SER A 189 3.48 3.28 9.82
N LYS A 190 3.66 4.61 9.83
CA LYS A 190 4.71 5.28 10.59
C LYS A 190 4.43 5.16 12.10
N GLN A 191 5.49 4.94 12.87
CA GLN A 191 5.40 4.98 14.34
C GLN A 191 5.22 6.42 14.83
N ASP A 192 4.75 6.57 16.07
CA ASP A 192 4.60 7.87 16.74
C ASP A 192 3.81 8.88 15.87
N THR A 193 2.72 8.40 15.23
CA THR A 193 1.88 9.19 14.33
C THR A 193 0.42 9.04 14.73
N ASP A 194 -0.20 10.15 15.11
CA ASP A 194 -1.63 10.20 15.36
C ASP A 194 -2.38 10.62 14.09
N SER A 195 -3.62 10.12 13.91
CA SER A 195 -4.42 10.43 12.73
C SER A 195 -5.88 10.73 13.05
N TRP A 196 -6.50 11.58 12.22
CA TRP A 196 -7.91 11.96 12.35
C TRP A 196 -8.54 12.22 10.98
N PRO A 197 -9.82 11.87 10.78
CA PRO A 197 -10.53 12.19 9.54
C PRO A 197 -10.65 13.70 9.36
N VAL A 198 -10.47 14.17 8.12
CA VAL A 198 -10.64 15.58 7.74
C VAL A 198 -12.12 15.85 7.43
N PRO A 199 -12.81 16.72 8.20
CA PRO A 199 -14.21 17.01 7.94
C PRO A 199 -14.43 17.66 6.56
N GLY A 200 -15.41 17.12 5.83
CA GLY A 200 -15.78 17.58 4.48
C GLY A 200 -15.05 16.87 3.34
N ALA A 201 -14.02 16.06 3.61
CA ALA A 201 -13.24 15.38 2.58
C ALA A 201 -13.96 14.16 1.98
N GLY A 202 -14.90 13.55 2.71
CA GLY A 202 -15.42 12.22 2.37
C GLY A 202 -14.39 11.16 2.72
N ASP A 203 -13.35 11.03 1.89
CA ASP A 203 -12.15 10.23 2.13
C ASP A 203 -10.95 11.18 2.31
N GLY A 204 -10.37 11.19 3.51
CA GLY A 204 -9.19 12.01 3.81
C GLY A 204 -8.86 12.06 5.30
N MET A 205 -7.56 12.08 5.58
CA MET A 205 -6.98 11.98 6.91
C MET A 205 -5.91 13.06 7.12
N ALA A 206 -5.84 13.58 8.35
CA ALA A 206 -4.75 14.42 8.82
C ALA A 206 -3.93 13.64 9.85
N TYR A 207 -2.62 13.84 9.78
CA TYR A 207 -1.61 13.12 10.54
C TYR A 207 -0.71 14.11 11.28
N VAL A 208 -0.33 13.77 12.50
CA VAL A 208 0.65 14.52 13.28
C VAL A 208 1.72 13.56 13.74
N HIS A 209 2.98 13.87 13.47
CA HIS A 209 4.12 13.09 13.94
C HIS A 209 4.61 13.61 15.30
N ASP A 210 4.62 12.75 16.32
CA ASP A 210 5.00 13.10 17.68
C ASP A 210 6.51 13.24 17.86
N ARG A 211 7.30 12.71 16.91
CA ARG A 211 8.76 12.81 16.90
C ARG A 211 9.24 13.70 15.76
N PRO A 212 10.22 14.59 16.03
CA PRO A 212 10.80 15.41 14.99
C PRO A 212 11.73 14.57 14.11
N ARG A 213 11.75 14.88 12.82
CA ARG A 213 12.81 14.46 11.92
C ARG A 213 14.11 15.17 12.30
N THR A 214 15.20 14.43 12.43
CA THR A 214 16.51 14.96 12.81
C THR A 214 17.55 14.67 11.73
N ARG A 215 18.40 15.67 11.44
CA ARG A 215 19.54 15.54 10.53
C ARG A 215 20.75 16.25 11.14
N PRO A 216 21.95 15.64 11.15
CA PRO A 216 23.15 16.29 11.67
C PRO A 216 23.39 17.66 11.01
N GLY A 217 23.61 18.69 11.83
CA GLY A 217 23.81 20.07 11.36
C GLY A 217 22.53 20.88 11.11
N TYR A 218 21.34 20.30 11.34
CA TYR A 218 20.05 20.97 11.16
C TYR A 218 19.22 20.94 12.46
N LEU A 219 18.28 21.88 12.58
CA LEU A 219 17.30 21.86 13.67
C LEU A 219 16.38 20.63 13.53
N PRO A 220 15.95 20.00 14.63
CA PRO A 220 14.86 19.04 14.60
C PRO A 220 13.58 19.68 14.05
N MET A 221 12.92 19.01 13.12
CA MET A 221 11.69 19.51 12.49
C MET A 221 10.55 18.54 12.74
N TYR A 222 9.50 19.01 13.39
CA TYR A 222 8.21 18.34 13.47
C TYR A 222 7.44 18.53 12.17
N GLU A 223 6.59 17.56 11.86
CA GLU A 223 5.82 17.51 10.64
C GLU A 223 4.39 17.06 10.94
N ALA A 224 3.44 17.66 10.23
CA ALA A 224 2.07 17.20 10.15
C ALA A 224 1.65 17.21 8.68
N GLU A 225 0.91 16.20 8.26
CA GLU A 225 0.52 16.02 6.87
C GLU A 225 -0.99 15.75 6.75
N ALA A 226 -1.63 16.17 5.67
CA ALA A 226 -3.04 15.88 5.41
C ALA A 226 -3.29 15.55 3.95
N TYR A 227 -4.04 14.48 3.73
CA TYR A 227 -4.40 13.97 2.41
C TYR A 227 -5.92 13.86 2.30
N ALA A 228 -6.48 14.33 1.19
CA ALA A 228 -7.90 14.20 0.90
C ALA A 228 -8.12 14.13 -0.60
N SER A 229 -9.19 13.47 -1.06
CA SER A 229 -9.56 13.47 -2.47
C SER A 229 -10.97 14.01 -2.65
N ARG A 230 -11.19 14.73 -3.75
CA ARG A 230 -12.53 15.15 -4.15
C ARG A 230 -12.63 15.16 -5.66
N GLY A 231 -13.45 14.26 -6.20
CA GLY A 231 -13.56 14.07 -7.64
C GLY A 231 -12.27 13.50 -8.20
N ASP A 232 -11.63 14.27 -9.07
CA ASP A 232 -10.38 13.94 -9.76
C ASP A 232 -9.15 14.66 -9.17
N ILE A 233 -9.31 15.35 -8.05
CA ILE A 233 -8.26 16.11 -7.36
C ILE A 233 -7.87 15.43 -6.05
N VAL A 234 -6.56 15.33 -5.83
CA VAL A 234 -5.92 15.07 -4.54
C VAL A 234 -5.48 16.40 -3.92
N MET A 235 -5.80 16.58 -2.65
CA MET A 235 -5.17 17.56 -1.79
C MET A 235 -4.07 16.88 -0.99
N GLU A 236 -2.87 17.44 -1.06
CA GLU A 236 -1.76 17.11 -0.18
C GLU A 236 -1.35 18.37 0.57
N MET A 237 -1.04 18.23 1.85
CA MET A 237 -0.68 19.35 2.69
C MET A 237 0.37 18.93 3.69
N TRP A 238 1.40 19.76 3.86
CA TRP A 238 2.42 19.60 4.87
C TRP A 238 2.56 20.85 5.71
N ILE A 239 2.78 20.67 7.01
CA ILE A 239 3.21 21.71 7.93
C ILE A 239 4.50 21.23 8.57
N THR A 240 5.53 22.05 8.53
CA THR A 240 6.78 21.79 9.25
C THR A 240 7.09 22.92 10.22
N ASP A 241 7.64 22.58 11.39
CA ASP A 241 8.10 23.56 12.39
C ASP A 241 9.19 22.97 13.28
N SER A 242 10.01 23.82 13.91
CA SER A 242 10.98 23.38 14.94
C SER A 242 10.31 23.00 16.27
N LYS A 243 9.00 23.24 16.38
CA LYS A 243 8.15 22.92 17.54
C LYS A 243 7.08 21.92 17.11
N PRO A 244 6.53 21.11 18.04
CA PRO A 244 5.43 20.21 17.75
C PRO A 244 4.27 20.93 17.04
N VAL A 245 3.79 20.33 15.95
CA VAL A 245 2.62 20.82 15.22
C VAL A 245 1.37 20.21 15.86
N SER A 246 0.49 21.04 16.41
CA SER A 246 -0.74 20.57 17.03
C SER A 246 -1.76 20.11 15.99
N LYS A 247 -2.55 19.09 16.33
CA LYS A 247 -3.72 18.64 15.55
C LYS A 247 -4.59 19.78 15.05
N GLU A 248 -4.86 20.77 15.90
CA GLU A 248 -5.76 21.88 15.58
C GLU A 248 -5.25 22.71 14.40
N LYS A 249 -3.91 22.86 14.26
CA LYS A 249 -3.31 23.65 13.18
C LYS A 249 -3.49 22.97 11.82
N ILE A 250 -3.11 21.70 11.71
CA ILE A 250 -3.27 20.95 10.46
C ILE A 250 -4.75 20.78 10.11
N MET A 251 -5.59 20.52 11.12
CA MET A 251 -7.02 20.31 10.92
C MET A 251 -7.75 21.59 10.47
N ASP A 252 -7.37 22.78 10.96
CA ASP A 252 -7.93 24.06 10.49
C ASP A 252 -7.63 24.29 9.01
N LEU A 253 -6.35 24.14 8.62
CA LEU A 253 -5.93 24.36 7.24
C LEU A 253 -6.56 23.32 6.30
N ALA A 254 -6.52 22.04 6.65
CA ALA A 254 -7.09 20.97 5.84
C ALA A 254 -8.59 21.17 5.61
N LYS A 255 -9.37 21.51 6.64
CA LYS A 255 -10.81 21.81 6.49
C LYS A 255 -11.07 22.98 5.54
N ARG A 256 -10.29 24.06 5.67
CA ARG A 256 -10.45 25.24 4.84
C ARG A 256 -10.06 24.97 3.38
N GLN A 257 -9.04 24.15 3.15
CA GLN A 257 -8.63 23.74 1.81
C GLN A 257 -9.67 22.81 1.17
N VAL A 258 -10.13 21.79 1.90
CA VAL A 258 -11.20 20.88 1.43
C VAL A 258 -12.49 21.62 1.13
N GLY A 259 -12.84 22.66 1.91
CA GLY A 259 -13.99 23.51 1.64
C GLY A 259 -13.89 24.34 0.35
N ARG A 260 -12.69 24.46 -0.23
CA ARG A 260 -12.46 25.11 -1.53
C ARG A 260 -12.51 24.13 -2.71
N LEU A 261 -12.44 22.82 -2.47
CA LEU A 261 -12.72 21.78 -3.46
C LEU A 261 -14.24 21.56 -3.58
#